data_AF-A0AA40VIL7-F1
#
_entry.id   AF-A0AA40VIL7-F1
#
_cell.length_a   1.000
_cell.length_b   1.000
_cell.length_c   1.000
_cell.angle_alpha   90.00
_cell.angle_beta   90.00
_cell.angle_gamma   90.00
#
_symmetry.space_group_name_H-M   'P 1'
#
loop_
_entity.id
_entity.type
_entity.pdbx_description
1 polymer ?
#
loop_
_entity_poly.entity_id
_entity_poly.type
_entity_poly.pdbx_seq_one_letter_code
_entity_poly.pdbx_strand_id
1 'polypeptide(L)'
;MTAPIPRDIPDLPRIPGTTPALLPSAVPARAVVPPVRRPLTAAYRLALALTAAGAVTVQLLVGDPARVLSHFSTQSTLLLAVVMLASARRAWSARHPLPGAVTGAALLYVVMAALVQHVLPHVSTPGDTTGVTGATDASWPAVLAAHTLHTVLPLAAAADWLLLSPPARTHLRQAATWLLYPLAYLAFTLTRGELLPATSPDRYLHPFLDAAQHGYKSVLANALLLGLALYALAVLLVALDHTRPNPVRRRPKTGFRLRPPVG
;
A
#
# COMPACT_ATOMS: atom_id res chain seq x y z
N MET A 1 62.84 -5.86 4.91
CA MET A 1 63.49 -4.70 4.28
C MET A 1 63.08 -4.67 2.82
N THR A 2 62.10 -3.83 2.46
CA THR A 2 61.66 -3.67 1.06
C THR A 2 62.59 -2.68 0.36
N ALA A 3 63.16 -3.08 -0.77
CA ALA A 3 64.11 -2.29 -1.54
C ALA A 3 63.49 -0.95 -2.01
N PRO A 4 64.24 0.16 -1.96
CA PRO A 4 63.77 1.45 -2.47
C PRO A 4 63.61 1.39 -4.00
N ILE A 5 62.49 1.94 -4.49
CA ILE A 5 62.18 2.00 -5.92
C ILE A 5 63.23 2.87 -6.63
N PRO A 6 63.93 2.37 -7.68
CA PRO A 6 64.93 3.14 -8.41
C PRO A 6 64.26 4.33 -9.11
N ARG A 7 64.72 5.56 -8.83
CA ARG A 7 64.09 6.77 -9.35
C ARG A 7 64.63 7.27 -10.68
N ASP A 8 65.73 6.74 -11.19
CA ASP A 8 66.40 7.35 -12.33
C ASP A 8 66.79 6.28 -13.36
N ILE A 9 65.84 5.94 -14.23
CA ILE A 9 66.14 5.31 -15.51
C ILE A 9 66.36 6.47 -16.51
N PRO A 10 67.60 6.72 -16.98
CA PRO A 10 67.84 7.71 -18.00
C PRO A 10 67.15 7.24 -19.30
N ASP A 11 66.56 8.19 -20.04
CA ASP A 11 65.90 8.01 -21.36
C ASP A 11 64.40 7.67 -21.40
N LEU A 12 63.66 7.71 -20.28
CA LEU A 12 62.19 7.75 -20.35
C LEU A 12 61.73 9.16 -20.78
N PRO A 13 60.97 9.32 -21.87
CA PRO A 13 60.38 10.60 -22.21
C PRO A 13 59.51 11.08 -21.04
N ARG A 14 59.70 12.33 -20.59
CA ARG A 14 58.88 12.92 -19.52
C ARG A 14 57.41 12.80 -19.92
N ILE A 15 56.68 11.90 -19.24
CA ILE A 15 55.23 11.86 -19.33
C ILE A 15 54.76 13.26 -18.93
N PRO A 16 54.08 14.01 -19.82
CA PRO A 16 53.56 15.32 -19.48
C PRO A 16 52.79 15.22 -18.18
N GLY A 17 53.12 16.05 -17.20
CA GLY A 17 52.50 16.09 -15.88
C GLY A 17 51.06 16.61 -15.92
N THR A 18 50.26 16.17 -16.89
CA THR A 18 48.81 16.23 -16.79
C THR A 18 48.45 15.18 -15.76
N THR A 19 48.39 15.55 -14.47
CA THR A 19 47.51 14.86 -13.54
C THR A 19 46.12 14.98 -14.16
N PRO A 20 45.56 13.91 -14.75
CA PRO A 20 44.20 14.00 -15.22
C PRO A 20 43.40 14.31 -13.96
N ALA A 21 42.69 15.45 -13.96
CA ALA A 21 41.74 15.75 -12.91
C ALA A 21 40.73 14.59 -12.93
N LEU A 22 40.92 13.62 -12.03
CA LEU A 22 40.00 12.50 -11.86
C LEU A 22 38.70 13.14 -11.42
N LEU A 23 37.81 13.39 -12.38
CA LEU A 23 36.45 13.80 -12.10
C LEU A 23 35.93 12.80 -11.07
N PRO A 24 35.45 13.25 -9.90
CA PRO A 24 34.90 12.34 -8.92
C PRO A 24 33.74 11.61 -9.58
N SER A 25 33.99 10.38 -10.01
CA SER A 25 32.96 9.45 -10.42
C SER A 25 32.12 9.23 -9.17
N ALA A 26 30.99 9.93 -9.10
CA ALA A 26 29.99 9.72 -8.08
C ALA A 26 29.37 8.35 -8.36
N VAL A 27 30.12 7.28 -8.05
CA VAL A 27 29.59 5.93 -8.02
C VAL A 27 28.54 5.96 -6.92
N PRO A 28 27.24 5.91 -7.25
CA PRO A 28 26.22 5.93 -6.23
C PRO A 28 26.51 4.77 -5.28
N ALA A 29 26.47 5.01 -3.97
CA ALA A 29 26.76 4.01 -2.95
C ALA A 29 26.01 2.67 -3.16
N ARG A 30 24.94 2.70 -3.97
CA ARG A 30 24.17 1.55 -4.50
C ARG A 30 24.99 0.51 -5.28
N ALA A 31 26.09 0.90 -5.93
CA ALA A 31 26.90 -0.03 -6.73
C ALA A 31 27.73 -0.99 -5.86
N VAL A 32 27.88 -0.66 -4.57
CA VAL A 32 28.71 -1.38 -3.61
C VAL A 32 27.86 -2.27 -2.68
N VAL A 33 26.52 -2.13 -2.69
CA VAL A 33 25.63 -2.95 -1.85
C VAL A 33 25.12 -4.16 -2.63
N PRO A 34 25.45 -5.40 -2.22
CA PRO A 34 24.96 -6.58 -2.91
C PRO A 34 23.42 -6.69 -2.82
N PRO A 35 22.72 -7.05 -3.91
CA PRO A 35 21.28 -7.23 -3.89
C PRO A 35 20.89 -8.42 -3.01
N VAL A 36 20.21 -8.16 -1.89
CA VAL A 36 19.76 -9.20 -0.95
C VAL A 36 18.34 -9.63 -1.29
N ARG A 37 18.15 -10.92 -1.63
CA ARG A 37 16.83 -11.52 -1.83
C ARG A 37 16.13 -11.74 -0.49
N ARG A 38 14.81 -11.53 -0.43
CA ARG A 38 13.98 -11.78 0.76
C ARG A 38 12.88 -12.80 0.44
N PRO A 39 13.20 -14.11 0.36
CA PRO A 39 12.28 -15.12 -0.12
C PRO A 39 11.06 -15.29 0.78
N LEU A 40 11.21 -15.21 2.11
CA LEU A 40 10.10 -15.30 3.05
C LEU A 40 9.11 -14.14 2.89
N THR A 41 9.62 -12.90 2.77
CA THR A 41 8.79 -11.72 2.49
C THR A 41 8.08 -11.84 1.14
N ALA A 42 8.77 -12.36 0.12
CA ALA A 42 8.17 -12.60 -1.19
C ALA A 42 7.05 -13.65 -1.13
N ALA A 43 7.26 -14.76 -0.43
CA ALA A 43 6.26 -15.81 -0.25
C ALA A 43 5.03 -15.29 0.50
N TYR A 44 5.21 -14.55 1.60
CA TYR A 44 4.11 -13.94 2.34
C TYR A 44 3.28 -12.99 1.47
N ARG A 45 3.93 -12.09 0.74
CA ARG A 45 3.26 -11.12 -0.15
C ARG A 45 2.56 -11.80 -1.33
N LEU A 46 3.14 -12.90 -1.84
CA LEU A 46 2.51 -13.71 -2.87
C LEU A 46 1.26 -14.40 -2.33
N ALA A 47 1.34 -15.00 -1.14
CA ALA A 47 0.18 -15.60 -0.47
C ALA A 47 -0.93 -14.57 -0.27
N LEU A 48 -0.60 -13.37 0.25
CA LEU A 48 -1.57 -12.28 0.41
C LEU A 48 -2.24 -11.89 -0.92
N ALA A 49 -1.45 -11.78 -2.00
CA ALA A 49 -1.96 -11.45 -3.31
C ALA A 49 -2.90 -12.54 -3.87
N LEU A 50 -2.56 -13.81 -3.67
CA LEU A 50 -3.40 -14.94 -4.08
C LEU A 50 -4.69 -15.03 -3.26
N THR A 51 -4.63 -14.81 -1.94
CA THR A 51 -5.82 -14.76 -1.09
C THR A 51 -6.74 -13.61 -1.48
N ALA A 52 -6.19 -12.43 -1.78
CA ALA A 52 -6.96 -11.27 -2.24
C ALA A 52 -7.63 -11.54 -3.59
N ALA A 53 -6.88 -12.07 -4.57
CA ALA A 53 -7.44 -12.45 -5.86
C ALA A 53 -8.52 -13.53 -5.72
N GLY A 54 -8.28 -14.57 -4.91
CA GLY A 54 -9.21 -15.65 -4.64
C GLY A 54 -10.53 -15.14 -4.06
N ALA A 55 -10.48 -14.29 -3.04
CA ALA A 55 -11.69 -13.72 -2.44
C ALA A 55 -12.50 -12.89 -3.45
N VAL A 56 -11.84 -12.08 -4.30
CA VAL A 56 -12.52 -11.32 -5.36
C VAL A 56 -13.12 -12.26 -6.40
N THR A 57 -12.42 -13.32 -6.82
CA THR A 57 -12.96 -14.28 -7.79
C THR A 57 -14.20 -14.98 -7.26
N VAL A 58 -14.23 -15.36 -5.98
CA VAL A 58 -15.42 -15.96 -5.36
C VAL A 58 -16.60 -14.97 -5.38
N GLN A 59 -16.37 -13.69 -5.09
CA GLN A 59 -17.44 -12.68 -5.16
C GLN A 59 -17.98 -12.50 -6.58
N LEU A 60 -17.11 -12.51 -7.60
CA LEU A 60 -17.51 -12.40 -9.00
C LEU A 60 -18.25 -13.63 -9.52
N LEU A 61 -17.99 -14.81 -8.95
CA LEU A 61 -18.66 -16.05 -9.31
C LEU A 61 -20.05 -16.18 -8.67
N VAL A 62 -20.24 -15.60 -7.49
CA VAL A 62 -21.49 -15.70 -6.73
C VAL A 62 -22.44 -14.53 -6.99
N GLY A 63 -21.91 -13.32 -7.22
CA GLY A 63 -22.69 -12.11 -7.42
C GLY A 63 -22.66 -11.58 -8.86
N ASP A 64 -23.50 -10.58 -9.14
CA ASP A 64 -23.45 -9.84 -10.40
C ASP A 64 -22.09 -9.11 -10.54
N PRO A 65 -21.30 -9.36 -11.60
CA PRO A 65 -19.96 -8.78 -11.74
C PRO A 65 -19.99 -7.25 -11.82
N ALA A 66 -21.01 -6.65 -12.44
CA ALA A 66 -21.11 -5.19 -12.52
C ALA A 66 -21.34 -4.56 -11.13
N ARG A 67 -22.21 -5.18 -10.32
CA ARG A 67 -22.42 -4.79 -8.92
C ARG A 67 -21.16 -5.00 -8.09
N VAL A 68 -20.53 -6.17 -8.15
CA VAL A 68 -19.32 -6.49 -7.36
C VAL A 68 -18.17 -5.55 -7.69
N LEU A 69 -17.87 -5.29 -8.96
CA LEU A 69 -16.79 -4.38 -9.36
C LEU A 69 -17.07 -2.91 -9.04
N SER A 70 -18.33 -2.54 -8.83
CA SER A 70 -18.70 -1.19 -8.42
C SER A 70 -18.37 -0.91 -6.94
N HIS A 71 -18.13 -1.93 -6.12
CA HIS A 71 -17.87 -1.74 -4.70
C HIS A 71 -16.42 -1.32 -4.43
N PHE A 72 -16.26 -0.28 -3.61
CA PHE A 72 -14.95 0.20 -3.15
C PHE A 72 -14.11 -0.90 -2.48
N SER A 73 -14.74 -1.79 -1.70
CA SER A 73 -14.05 -2.91 -1.02
C SER A 73 -13.40 -3.87 -2.02
N THR A 74 -14.10 -4.18 -3.12
CA THR A 74 -13.60 -5.03 -4.19
C THR A 74 -12.48 -4.33 -4.98
N GLN A 75 -12.66 -3.05 -5.34
CA GLN A 75 -11.64 -2.28 -6.07
C GLN A 75 -10.35 -2.11 -5.24
N SER A 76 -10.48 -1.80 -3.95
CA SER A 76 -9.33 -1.66 -3.03
C SER A 76 -8.60 -2.98 -2.82
N THR A 77 -9.33 -4.10 -2.77
CA THR A 77 -8.71 -5.43 -2.66
C THR A 77 -7.99 -5.85 -3.95
N LEU A 78 -8.56 -5.57 -5.11
CA LEU A 78 -7.89 -5.76 -6.40
C LEU A 78 -6.57 -4.98 -6.46
N LEU A 79 -6.60 -3.71 -6.04
CA LEU A 79 -5.39 -2.90 -5.95
C LEU A 79 -4.36 -3.52 -4.99
N LEU A 80 -4.80 -3.97 -3.80
CA LEU A 80 -3.93 -4.65 -2.85
C LEU A 80 -3.29 -5.90 -3.47
N ALA A 81 -4.07 -6.74 -4.18
CA ALA A 81 -3.56 -7.94 -4.84
C ALA A 81 -2.45 -7.60 -5.84
N VAL A 82 -2.66 -6.59 -6.68
CA VAL A 82 -1.67 -6.13 -7.67
C VAL A 82 -0.41 -5.59 -7.00
N VAL A 83 -0.57 -4.72 -5.99
CA VAL A 83 0.56 -4.12 -5.26
C VAL A 83 1.37 -5.21 -4.54
N MET A 84 0.70 -6.18 -3.93
CA MET A 84 1.35 -7.26 -3.21
C MET A 84 2.06 -8.23 -4.15
N LEU A 85 1.47 -8.56 -5.29
CA LEU A 85 2.13 -9.36 -6.33
C LEU A 85 3.37 -8.65 -6.89
N ALA A 86 3.28 -7.35 -7.19
CA ALA A 86 4.41 -6.57 -7.66
C ALA A 86 5.52 -6.46 -6.60
N SER A 87 5.14 -6.32 -5.32
CA SER A 87 6.07 -6.27 -4.20
C SER A 87 6.75 -7.62 -3.93
N ALA A 88 6.03 -8.74 -4.11
CA ALA A 88 6.55 -10.10 -4.03
C ALA A 88 7.59 -10.36 -5.12
N ARG A 89 7.26 -10.03 -6.38
CA ARG A 89 8.20 -10.13 -7.51
C ARG A 89 9.48 -9.33 -7.27
N ARG A 90 9.36 -8.09 -6.77
CA ARG A 90 10.53 -7.25 -6.47
C ARG A 90 11.38 -7.81 -5.32
N ALA A 91 10.75 -8.34 -4.27
CA ALA A 91 11.45 -8.98 -3.15
C ALA A 91 12.18 -10.27 -3.56
N TRP A 92 11.60 -11.03 -4.51
CA TRP A 92 12.20 -12.24 -5.07
C TRP A 92 13.40 -11.94 -5.98
N SER A 93 13.28 -10.92 -6.84
CA SER A 93 14.33 -10.51 -7.78
C SER A 93 15.37 -9.57 -7.17
N ALA A 94 15.36 -9.35 -5.84
CA ALA A 94 16.20 -8.38 -5.14
C ALA A 94 16.21 -6.97 -5.77
N ARG A 95 15.07 -6.57 -6.36
CA ARG A 95 14.86 -5.23 -6.92
C ARG A 95 14.45 -4.25 -5.83
N HIS A 96 14.54 -2.96 -6.13
CA HIS A 96 14.08 -1.92 -5.21
C HIS A 96 12.61 -2.14 -4.80
N PRO A 97 12.29 -2.08 -3.49
CA PRO A 97 10.92 -2.15 -3.01
C PRO A 97 10.07 -1.04 -3.66
N LEU A 98 8.77 -1.28 -3.76
CA LEU A 98 7.84 -0.28 -4.27
C LEU A 98 7.91 1.03 -3.44
N PRO A 99 7.56 2.18 -4.04
CA PRO A 99 7.44 3.43 -3.31
C PRO A 99 6.46 3.27 -2.14
N GLY A 100 6.81 3.84 -0.98
CA GLY A 100 5.93 3.82 0.20
C GLY A 100 4.56 4.45 -0.07
N ALA A 101 4.51 5.39 -1.02
CA ALA A 101 3.28 5.98 -1.54
C ALA A 101 2.26 4.94 -2.01
N VAL A 102 2.72 3.92 -2.76
CA VAL A 102 1.84 2.92 -3.39
C VAL A 102 1.39 1.88 -2.37
N THR A 103 2.32 1.40 -1.55
CA THR A 103 2.00 0.41 -0.51
C THR A 103 1.14 1.01 0.60
N GLY A 104 1.38 2.28 0.95
CA GLY A 104 0.57 3.03 1.92
C GLY A 104 -0.84 3.30 1.42
N ALA A 105 -1.01 3.67 0.14
CA ALA A 105 -2.33 3.84 -0.47
C ALA A 105 -3.16 2.54 -0.42
N ALA A 106 -2.57 1.42 -0.85
CA ALA A 106 -3.24 0.13 -0.86
C ALA A 106 -3.67 -0.31 0.56
N LEU A 107 -2.80 -0.09 1.56
CA LEU A 107 -3.13 -0.36 2.95
C LEU A 107 -4.26 0.54 3.44
N LEU A 108 -4.18 1.85 3.19
CA LEU A 108 -5.20 2.81 3.58
C LEU A 108 -6.57 2.41 3.03
N TYR A 109 -6.65 2.06 1.74
CA TYR A 109 -7.93 1.76 1.09
C TYR A 109 -8.55 0.46 1.63
N VAL A 110 -7.75 -0.58 1.87
CA VAL A 110 -8.27 -1.84 2.42
C VAL A 110 -8.65 -1.71 3.89
N VAL A 111 -7.89 -0.96 4.70
CA VAL A 111 -8.26 -0.66 6.09
C VAL A 111 -9.52 0.21 6.13
N MET A 112 -9.64 1.17 5.22
CA MET A 112 -10.84 1.99 5.08
C MET A 112 -12.08 1.15 4.75
N ALA A 113 -11.99 0.26 3.75
CA ALA A 113 -13.08 -0.63 3.39
C ALA A 113 -13.50 -1.53 4.58
N ALA A 114 -12.53 -2.07 5.30
CA ALA A 114 -12.77 -2.85 6.51
C ALA A 114 -13.44 -2.04 7.61
N LEU A 115 -12.99 -0.81 7.86
CA LEU A 115 -13.52 0.06 8.91
C LEU A 115 -14.95 0.46 8.60
N VAL A 116 -15.26 0.82 7.34
CA VAL A 116 -16.64 1.10 6.92
C VAL A 116 -17.54 -0.11 7.19
N GLN A 117 -17.11 -1.31 6.82
CA GLN A 117 -17.88 -2.54 7.08
C GLN A 117 -18.11 -2.82 8.57
N HIS A 118 -17.09 -2.62 9.43
CA HIS A 118 -17.17 -2.95 10.86
C HIS A 118 -17.84 -1.86 11.70
N VAL A 119 -17.74 -0.59 11.31
CA VAL A 119 -18.29 0.55 12.06
C VAL A 119 -19.74 0.86 11.63
N LEU A 120 -20.09 0.64 10.35
CA LEU A 120 -21.44 0.86 9.82
C LEU A 120 -22.12 -0.47 9.37
N PRO A 121 -22.22 -1.51 10.22
CA PRO A 121 -22.91 -2.74 9.84
C PRO A 121 -24.42 -2.53 9.65
N HIS A 122 -24.99 -1.52 10.32
CA HIS A 122 -26.41 -1.16 10.29
C HIS A 122 -26.81 -0.27 9.10
N VAL A 123 -25.81 0.29 8.40
CA VAL A 123 -26.03 1.08 7.17
C VAL A 123 -25.38 0.44 5.95
N SER A 124 -24.86 -0.77 6.12
CA SER A 124 -24.66 -1.70 5.02
C SER A 124 -25.93 -2.53 4.98
N THR A 125 -26.69 -2.41 3.90
CA THR A 125 -27.95 -3.10 3.66
C THR A 125 -27.79 -4.59 4.05
N PRO A 126 -28.78 -5.27 4.67
CA PRO A 126 -28.68 -6.70 5.00
C PRO A 126 -28.42 -7.66 3.81
N GLY A 127 -28.25 -7.13 2.58
CA GLY A 127 -27.78 -7.81 1.36
C GLY A 127 -26.53 -7.18 0.70
N ASP A 128 -25.81 -6.29 1.41
CA ASP A 128 -24.53 -5.67 0.98
C ASP A 128 -23.32 -6.59 1.18
N THR A 129 -23.53 -7.78 1.73
CA THR A 129 -22.69 -8.95 1.44
C THR A 129 -22.88 -9.37 -0.02
N THR A 130 -22.35 -8.56 -0.94
CA THR A 130 -21.97 -8.95 -2.31
C THR A 130 -22.94 -9.90 -3.03
N GLY A 131 -24.19 -9.45 -3.22
CA GLY A 131 -25.15 -10.12 -4.09
C GLY A 131 -25.86 -11.32 -3.47
N VAL A 132 -25.68 -11.58 -2.17
CA VAL A 132 -26.50 -12.58 -1.49
C VAL A 132 -27.78 -11.91 -0.99
N THR A 133 -28.86 -12.12 -1.73
CA THR A 133 -30.22 -11.85 -1.28
C THR A 133 -30.56 -12.78 -0.11
N GLY A 134 -30.39 -12.29 1.12
CA GLY A 134 -30.80 -12.99 2.34
C GLY A 134 -29.69 -13.84 2.97
N ALA A 135 -29.41 -13.58 4.25
CA ALA A 135 -28.46 -14.32 5.08
C ALA A 135 -28.76 -15.83 5.21
N THR A 136 -29.87 -16.32 4.66
CA THR A 136 -30.31 -17.72 4.69
C THR A 136 -29.81 -18.55 3.50
N ASP A 137 -29.41 -17.93 2.37
CA ASP A 137 -29.01 -18.64 1.14
C ASP A 137 -27.52 -18.40 0.75
N ALA A 138 -26.74 -17.79 1.64
CA ALA A 138 -25.32 -17.54 1.39
C ALA A 138 -24.54 -18.85 1.32
N SER A 139 -23.99 -19.18 0.16
CA SER A 139 -23.05 -20.30 0.04
C SER A 139 -21.84 -20.06 0.97
N TRP A 140 -21.38 -21.11 1.67
CA TRP A 140 -20.24 -21.01 2.61
C TRP A 140 -18.98 -20.34 1.99
N PRO A 141 -18.64 -20.48 0.69
CA PRO A 141 -17.51 -19.77 0.10
C PRO A 141 -17.70 -18.26 0.07
N ALA A 142 -18.93 -17.78 -0.15
CA ALA A 142 -19.25 -16.35 -0.19
C ALA A 142 -19.07 -15.70 1.19
N VAL A 143 -19.50 -16.40 2.25
CA VAL A 143 -19.31 -15.94 3.64
C VAL A 143 -17.82 -15.85 3.98
N LEU A 144 -17.04 -16.88 3.63
CA LEU A 144 -15.60 -16.86 3.84
C LEU A 144 -14.91 -15.75 3.04
N ALA A 145 -15.29 -15.54 1.78
CA ALA A 145 -14.73 -14.49 0.96
C ALA A 145 -15.01 -13.11 1.56
N ALA A 146 -16.24 -12.86 1.99
CA ALA A 146 -16.63 -11.61 2.66
C ALA A 146 -15.83 -11.40 3.96
N HIS A 147 -15.70 -12.42 4.82
CA HIS A 147 -14.89 -12.31 6.04
C HIS A 147 -13.40 -12.07 5.73
N THR A 148 -12.88 -12.74 4.71
CA THR A 148 -11.49 -12.60 4.26
C THR A 148 -11.20 -11.18 3.79
N LEU A 149 -12.12 -10.59 3.01
CA LEU A 149 -12.00 -9.24 2.47
C LEU A 149 -12.00 -8.15 3.54
N HIS A 150 -12.87 -8.28 4.54
CA HIS A 150 -13.07 -7.20 5.51
C HIS A 150 -12.27 -7.37 6.79
N THR A 151 -11.73 -8.57 7.07
CA THR A 151 -11.02 -8.84 8.33
C THR A 151 -9.61 -9.36 8.08
N VAL A 152 -9.48 -10.47 7.34
CA VAL A 152 -8.18 -11.16 7.18
C VAL A 152 -7.19 -10.35 6.35
N LEU A 153 -7.60 -9.85 5.17
CA LEU A 153 -6.72 -9.09 4.28
C LEU A 153 -6.25 -7.76 4.88
N PRO A 154 -7.10 -6.93 5.51
CA PRO A 154 -6.66 -5.69 6.16
C PRO A 154 -5.66 -5.95 7.29
N LEU A 155 -5.92 -6.95 8.14
CA LEU A 155 -5.01 -7.30 9.24
C LEU A 155 -3.67 -7.81 8.72
N ALA A 156 -3.69 -8.69 7.72
CA ALA A 156 -2.48 -9.22 7.13
C ALA A 156 -1.69 -8.14 6.35
N ALA A 157 -2.37 -7.23 5.64
CA ALA A 157 -1.72 -6.08 5.02
C ALA A 157 -1.08 -5.13 6.06
N ALA A 158 -1.75 -4.90 7.19
CA ALA A 158 -1.20 -4.12 8.30
C ALA A 158 0.02 -4.81 8.93
N ALA A 159 0.00 -6.15 9.04
CA ALA A 159 1.13 -6.95 9.48
C ALA A 159 2.32 -6.89 8.51
N ASP A 160 2.10 -6.96 7.18
CA ASP A 160 3.17 -6.72 6.19
C ASP A 160 3.81 -5.35 6.40
N TRP A 161 2.97 -4.34 6.57
CA TRP A 161 3.42 -2.97 6.72
C TRP A 161 4.18 -2.74 8.03
N LEU A 162 3.79 -3.41 9.13
CA LEU A 162 4.45 -3.28 10.43
C LEU A 162 5.76 -4.08 10.53
N LEU A 163 5.80 -5.29 9.98
CA LEU A 163 6.89 -6.23 10.22
C LEU A 163 7.88 -6.31 9.06
N LEU A 164 7.41 -6.15 7.82
CA LEU A 164 8.15 -6.50 6.61
C LEU A 164 8.54 -5.29 5.76
N SER A 165 7.87 -4.15 5.96
CA SER A 165 8.16 -2.91 5.25
C SER A 165 9.12 -1.99 6.04
N PRO A 166 10.08 -1.31 5.38
CA PRO A 166 10.97 -0.37 6.05
C PRO A 166 10.21 0.90 6.49
N PRO A 167 10.44 1.42 7.71
CA PRO A 167 9.74 2.59 8.23
C PRO A 167 10.13 3.90 7.51
N ALA A 168 9.33 4.95 7.71
CA ALA A 168 9.50 6.31 7.18
C ALA A 168 9.61 6.41 5.66
N ARG A 169 8.76 5.68 4.94
CA ARG A 169 8.67 5.72 3.45
C ARG A 169 7.46 6.46 2.94
N THR A 170 6.53 6.81 3.83
CA THR A 170 5.34 7.59 3.51
C THR A 170 5.55 9.05 3.89
N HIS A 171 4.91 9.98 3.19
CA HIS A 171 4.99 11.41 3.50
C HIS A 171 3.58 12.00 3.60
N LEU A 172 3.40 13.03 4.44
CA LEU A 172 2.10 13.71 4.60
C LEU A 172 1.55 14.28 3.28
N ARG A 173 2.43 14.72 2.36
CA ARG A 173 2.02 15.16 1.02
C ARG A 173 1.29 14.07 0.23
N GLN A 174 1.62 12.80 0.48
CA GLN A 174 0.97 11.65 -0.18
C GLN A 174 -0.41 11.37 0.40
N ALA A 175 -0.65 11.67 1.69
CA ALA A 175 -1.96 11.48 2.31
C ALA A 175 -3.06 12.29 1.61
N ALA A 176 -2.77 13.53 1.21
CA ALA A 176 -3.70 14.35 0.43
C ALA A 176 -3.99 13.73 -0.95
N THR A 177 -2.96 13.22 -1.64
CA THR A 177 -3.13 12.55 -2.94
C THR A 177 -3.93 11.25 -2.82
N TRP A 178 -3.73 10.49 -1.73
CA TRP A 178 -4.49 9.27 -1.48
C TRP A 178 -5.97 9.53 -1.26
N LEU A 179 -6.33 10.69 -0.72
CA LEU A 179 -7.74 11.06 -0.50
C LEU A 179 -8.49 11.35 -1.81
N LEU A 180 -7.79 11.60 -2.91
CA LEU A 180 -8.40 11.91 -4.19
C LEU A 180 -9.26 10.75 -4.71
N TYR A 181 -8.82 9.51 -4.51
CA TYR A 181 -9.54 8.33 -4.98
C TYR A 181 -10.83 8.05 -4.16
N PRO A 182 -10.81 8.02 -2.81
CA PRO A 182 -12.02 7.97 -2.00
C PRO A 182 -13.00 9.11 -2.28
N LEU A 183 -12.50 10.34 -2.48
CA LEU A 183 -13.35 11.48 -2.83
C LEU A 183 -14.00 11.32 -4.21
N ALA A 184 -13.24 10.85 -5.20
CA ALA A 184 -13.79 10.55 -6.52
C ALA A 184 -14.83 9.42 -6.47
N TYR A 185 -14.58 8.38 -5.66
CA TYR A 185 -15.55 7.31 -5.43
C TYR A 185 -16.83 7.84 -4.76
N LEU A 186 -16.70 8.70 -3.75
CA LEU A 186 -17.84 9.34 -3.10
C LEU A 186 -18.66 10.17 -4.09
N ALA A 187 -18.01 10.96 -4.95
CA ALA A 187 -18.69 11.70 -6.01
C ALA A 187 -19.38 10.76 -7.02
N PHE A 188 -18.75 9.65 -7.38
CA PHE A 188 -19.35 8.63 -8.23
C PHE A 188 -20.59 7.99 -7.57
N THR A 189 -20.54 7.65 -6.29
CA THR A 189 -21.68 7.08 -5.58
C THR A 189 -22.85 8.06 -5.49
N LEU A 190 -22.57 9.34 -5.22
CA LEU A 190 -23.58 10.40 -5.17
C LEU A 190 -24.21 10.67 -6.55
N THR A 191 -23.40 10.77 -7.60
CA THR A 191 -23.89 10.99 -8.97
C THR A 191 -24.69 9.81 -9.50
N ARG A 192 -24.28 8.58 -9.18
CA ARG A 192 -25.05 7.36 -9.48
C ARG A 192 -26.42 7.36 -8.81
N GLY A 193 -26.51 7.83 -7.56
CA GLY A 193 -27.77 8.00 -6.83
C GLY A 193 -28.76 8.95 -7.51
N GLU A 194 -28.27 10.05 -8.07
CA GLU A 194 -29.09 11.03 -8.80
C GLU A 194 -29.52 10.53 -10.20
N LEU A 195 -28.60 9.86 -10.92
CA LEU A 195 -28.81 9.45 -12.32
C LEU A 195 -29.72 8.22 -12.49
N LEU A 196 -29.79 7.32 -11.49
CA LEU A 196 -30.70 6.18 -11.56
C LEU A 196 -32.15 6.60 -11.23
N PRO A 197 -33.18 6.04 -11.88
CA PRO A 197 -34.59 6.30 -11.53
C PRO A 197 -34.95 5.88 -10.10
N ALA A 198 -35.92 6.57 -9.49
CA ALA A 198 -36.40 6.29 -8.12
C ALA A 198 -36.98 4.87 -7.93
N THR A 199 -37.28 4.17 -9.03
CA THR A 199 -37.80 2.80 -9.07
C THR A 199 -36.70 1.73 -9.12
N SER A 200 -35.42 2.11 -9.21
CA SER A 200 -34.31 1.15 -9.20
C SER A 200 -33.92 0.76 -7.77
N PRO A 201 -34.00 -0.53 -7.38
CA PRO A 201 -33.62 -0.98 -6.05
C PRO A 201 -32.13 -0.76 -5.71
N ASP A 202 -31.28 -0.53 -6.72
CA ASP A 202 -29.83 -0.29 -6.60
C ASP A 202 -29.44 1.20 -6.76
N ARG A 203 -30.38 2.14 -6.56
CA ARG A 203 -30.13 3.58 -6.74
C ARG A 203 -29.01 4.09 -5.83
N TYR A 204 -29.02 3.70 -4.56
CA TYR A 204 -27.99 4.05 -3.59
C TYR A 204 -27.27 2.79 -3.11
N LEU A 205 -25.95 2.72 -3.37
CA LEU A 205 -25.11 1.60 -2.93
C LEU A 205 -24.93 1.55 -1.40
N HIS A 206 -25.33 2.62 -0.72
CA HIS A 206 -25.14 2.82 0.71
C HIS A 206 -26.32 3.59 1.30
N PRO A 207 -27.13 3.01 2.21
CA PRO A 207 -28.31 3.68 2.77
C PRO A 207 -28.03 4.99 3.52
N PHE A 208 -26.81 5.26 3.98
CA PHE A 208 -26.43 6.54 4.61
C PHE A 208 -26.32 7.70 3.61
N LEU A 209 -26.25 7.39 2.32
CA LEU A 209 -26.24 8.36 1.22
C LEU A 209 -27.62 8.53 0.58
N ASP A 210 -28.65 7.85 1.11
CA ASP A 210 -30.01 7.97 0.59
C ASP A 210 -30.60 9.34 0.99
N ALA A 211 -30.49 10.30 0.04
CA ALA A 211 -31.04 11.64 0.18
C ALA A 211 -32.58 11.66 0.22
N ALA A 212 -33.24 10.59 -0.24
CA ALA A 212 -34.69 10.46 -0.17
C ALA A 212 -35.18 10.08 1.24
N GLN A 213 -34.36 9.38 2.04
CA GLN A 213 -34.69 9.04 3.42
C GLN A 213 -34.21 10.08 4.45
N HIS A 214 -33.00 10.62 4.28
CA HIS A 214 -32.37 11.48 5.31
C HIS A 214 -32.33 12.97 4.93
N GLY A 215 -32.68 13.31 3.69
CA GLY A 215 -32.56 14.66 3.15
C GLY A 215 -31.12 15.05 2.81
N TYR A 216 -30.96 15.91 1.80
CA TYR A 216 -29.66 16.34 1.28
C TYR A 216 -28.69 16.91 2.33
N LYS A 217 -29.20 17.60 3.36
CA LYS A 217 -28.37 18.16 4.43
C LYS A 217 -27.70 17.07 5.29
N SER A 218 -28.42 15.99 5.60
CA SER A 218 -27.88 14.88 6.40
C SER A 218 -26.87 14.07 5.60
N VAL A 219 -27.14 13.83 4.31
CA VAL A 219 -26.21 13.15 3.40
C VAL A 219 -24.89 13.91 3.26
N LEU A 220 -24.95 15.24 3.10
CA LEU A 220 -23.74 16.07 3.02
C LEU A 220 -22.94 16.05 4.34
N ALA A 221 -23.61 16.09 5.48
CA ALA A 221 -22.97 15.99 6.79
C ALA A 221 -22.30 14.63 7.00
N ASN A 222 -22.97 13.53 6.64
CA ASN A 222 -22.42 12.17 6.72
C ASN A 222 -21.21 12.00 5.79
N ALA A 223 -21.32 12.51 4.55
CA ALA A 223 -20.23 12.49 3.59
C ALA A 223 -19.00 13.28 4.09
N LEU A 224 -19.22 14.44 4.71
CA LEU A 224 -18.16 15.25 5.30
C LEU A 224 -17.50 14.55 6.50
N LEU A 225 -18.31 13.98 7.41
CA LEU A 225 -17.84 13.26 8.58
C LEU A 225 -16.99 12.04 8.16
N LEU A 226 -17.48 11.28 7.18
CA LEU A 226 -16.75 10.16 6.60
C LEU A 226 -15.42 10.65 6.00
N GLY A 227 -15.46 11.66 5.13
CA GLY A 227 -14.25 12.24 4.54
C GLY A 227 -13.21 12.69 5.57
N LEU A 228 -13.65 13.33 6.66
CA LEU A 228 -12.78 13.75 7.75
C LEU A 228 -12.17 12.56 8.50
N ALA A 229 -12.98 11.52 8.80
CA ALA A 229 -12.50 10.30 9.43
C ALA A 229 -11.46 9.57 8.56
N LEU A 230 -11.68 9.51 7.24
CA LEU A 230 -10.73 8.94 6.29
C LEU A 230 -9.43 9.73 6.23
N TYR A 231 -9.51 11.07 6.27
CA TYR A 231 -8.35 11.93 6.33
C TYR A 231 -7.55 11.72 7.63
N ALA A 232 -8.25 11.65 8.77
CA ALA A 232 -7.62 11.37 10.06
C ALA A 232 -6.91 10.00 10.05
N LEU A 233 -7.52 8.97 9.44
CA LEU A 233 -6.91 7.66 9.27
C LEU A 233 -5.64 7.70 8.41
N ALA A 234 -5.67 8.46 7.30
CA ALA A 234 -4.49 8.65 6.45
C ALA A 234 -3.34 9.33 7.21
N VAL A 235 -3.63 10.38 7.98
CA VAL A 235 -2.65 11.07 8.82
C VAL A 235 -2.10 10.13 9.91
N LEU A 236 -2.96 9.35 10.56
CA LEU A 236 -2.58 8.38 11.59
C LEU A 236 -1.63 7.32 11.01
N LEU A 237 -1.91 6.80 9.83
CA LEU A 237 -1.06 5.86 9.11
C LEU A 237 0.34 6.44 8.84
N VAL A 238 0.40 7.69 8.35
CA VAL A 238 1.68 8.38 8.12
C VAL A 238 2.42 8.64 9.43
N ALA A 239 1.72 9.05 10.49
CA ALA A 239 2.33 9.27 11.80
C ALA A 239 2.92 7.97 12.38
N LEU A 240 2.16 6.87 12.31
CA LEU A 240 2.62 5.54 12.69
C LEU A 240 3.84 5.09 11.87
N ASP A 241 3.90 5.40 10.57
CA ASP A 241 5.08 5.07 9.73
C ASP A 241 6.36 5.75 10.22
N HIS A 242 6.25 6.94 10.79
CA HIS A 242 7.39 7.74 11.28
C HIS A 242 7.78 7.40 12.72
N THR A 243 6.83 6.99 13.56
CA THR A 243 7.09 6.64 14.97
C THR A 243 7.62 5.23 15.15
N ARG A 244 7.50 4.36 14.14
CA ARG A 244 7.92 2.96 14.22
C ARG A 244 9.45 2.82 14.39
N PRO A 245 9.92 2.16 15.47
CA PRO A 245 11.32 1.81 15.61
C PRO A 245 11.68 0.78 14.53
N ASN A 246 12.77 1.01 13.80
CA ASN A 246 13.20 0.12 12.72
C ASN A 246 13.83 -1.17 13.29
N PRO A 247 13.15 -2.33 13.22
CA PRO A 247 13.69 -3.57 13.79
C PRO A 247 14.93 -4.07 13.02
N VAL A 248 15.11 -3.63 11.76
CA VAL A 248 16.22 -4.03 10.88
C VAL A 248 17.47 -3.17 11.11
N ARG A 249 17.36 -2.03 11.80
CA ARG A 249 18.47 -1.08 12.01
C ARG A 249 19.17 -1.28 13.36
N ARG A 250 19.45 -2.52 13.75
CA ARG A 250 20.51 -2.80 14.73
C ARG A 250 21.80 -3.16 14.00
N ARG A 251 22.47 -2.16 13.42
CA ARG A 251 23.90 -2.26 13.20
C ARG A 251 24.56 -1.50 14.36
N PRO A 252 25.23 -2.17 15.31
CA PRO A 252 26.07 -1.45 16.26
C PRO A 252 27.09 -0.68 15.43
N LYS A 253 27.35 0.58 15.81
CA LYS A 253 28.46 1.36 15.26
C LYS A 253 29.73 0.52 15.48
N THR A 254 30.17 -0.23 14.47
CA THR A 254 31.51 -0.81 14.48
C THR A 254 32.45 0.37 14.46
N GLY A 255 33.10 0.59 15.60
CA GLY A 255 33.98 1.72 15.87
C GLY A 255 35.25 1.63 15.05
N PHE A 256 35.17 1.92 13.76
CA PHE A 256 36.34 2.34 12.99
C PHE A 256 36.52 3.84 13.20
N ARG A 257 37.07 4.20 14.37
CA ARG A 257 37.78 5.47 14.50
C ARG A 257 39.09 5.30 13.73
N LEU A 258 39.17 5.88 12.54
CA LEU A 258 40.45 6.15 11.90
C LEU A 258 41.22 7.04 12.87
N ARG A 259 42.17 6.45 13.63
CA ARG A 259 43.15 7.27 14.35
C ARG A 259 44.02 7.94 13.28
N PRO A 260 44.30 9.25 13.39
CA PRO A 260 45.29 9.87 12.51
C PRO A 260 46.63 9.13 12.69
N PRO A 261 47.44 9.03 11.63
CA PRO A 261 48.78 8.48 11.75
C PRO A 261 49.53 9.29 12.81
N VAL A 262 50.00 8.60 13.84
CA VAL A 262 51.00 9.16 14.76
C VAL A 262 52.25 9.41 13.92
N GLY A 263 52.49 10.68 13.63
CA GLY A 263 53.75 11.22 13.16
C GLY A 263 54.41 11.99 14.28
#